data_AF-A0A8T5GF64-F1
#
_entry.id   AF-A0A8T5GF64-F1
#
_cell.length_a   1.000
_cell.length_b   1.000
_cell.length_c   1.000
_cell.angle_alpha   90.00
_cell.angle_beta   90.00
_cell.angle_gamma   90.00
#
_symmetry.space_group_name_H-M   'P 1'
#
loop_
_entity.id
_entity.type
_entity.pdbx_description
1 polymer ?
#
loop_
_entity_poly.entity_id
_entity_poly.type
_entity_poly.pdbx_seq_one_letter_code
_entity_poly.pdbx_strand_id
1 'polypeptide(L)'
;MQFLKFSNKGFAFTLEVIVAVVIFDSLTTLGVYNNEKAVEKFIHTLSQKTKTSPISDVFLIMKHSKEEFIETVVQFFDKIIEL
;
A
#
# COMPACT_ATOMS: atom_id res chain seq x y z
N MET A 1 -11.13 11.97 4.15
CA MET A 1 -12.15 12.99 3.84
C MET A 1 -13.46 12.22 3.63
N GLN A 2 -14.37 12.25 4.61
CA GLN A 2 -15.64 11.50 4.58
C GLN A 2 -16.71 12.38 3.92
N PHE A 3 -17.48 11.84 2.99
CA PHE A 3 -18.60 12.57 2.38
C PHE A 3 -19.93 12.00 2.89
N LEU A 4 -20.66 12.82 3.64
CA LEU A 4 -22.04 12.56 4.07
C LEU A 4 -22.98 13.07 2.98
N LYS A 5 -23.75 12.18 2.35
CA LYS A 5 -24.83 12.58 1.43
C LYS A 5 -26.16 12.54 2.18
N PHE A 6 -26.80 13.70 2.36
CA PHE A 6 -28.07 13.81 3.06
C PHE A 6 -29.22 13.43 2.12
N SER A 7 -30.00 12.40 2.49
CA SER A 7 -31.29 12.11 1.88
C SER A 7 -32.36 11.99 2.97
N ASN A 8 -33.38 12.85 2.87
CA ASN A 8 -34.49 12.95 3.82
C ASN A 8 -35.50 11.83 3.52
N LYS A 9 -35.34 10.65 4.15
CA LYS A 9 -36.40 9.64 4.41
C LYS A 9 -35.78 8.43 5.14
N GLY A 10 -36.13 8.22 6.40
CA GLY A 10 -35.90 6.96 7.15
C GLY A 10 -34.43 6.63 7.41
N PHE A 11 -33.95 6.96 8.61
CA PHE A 11 -32.53 6.94 9.01
C PHE A 11 -31.99 5.50 9.21
N ALA A 12 -31.76 4.77 8.12
CA ALA A 12 -30.84 3.64 8.10
C ALA A 12 -29.54 4.12 7.43
N PHE A 13 -28.48 4.29 8.22
CA PHE A 13 -27.15 4.64 7.72
C PHE A 13 -26.49 3.38 7.15
N THR A 14 -26.60 3.16 5.86
CA THR A 14 -25.71 2.22 5.16
C THR A 14 -24.40 2.95 4.89
N LEU A 15 -23.39 2.66 5.70
CA LEU A 15 -22.03 3.13 5.51
C LEU A 15 -21.40 2.29 4.39
N GLU A 16 -21.45 2.78 3.15
CA GLU A 16 -20.73 2.13 2.05
C GLU A 16 -19.22 2.35 2.24
N VAL A 17 -18.52 1.30 2.67
CA VAL A 17 -17.06 1.29 2.75
C VAL A 17 -16.52 1.09 1.34
N ILE A 18 -16.04 2.19 0.73
CA ILE A 18 -15.30 2.11 -0.53
C ILE A 18 -13.90 1.58 -0.20
N VAL A 19 -13.64 0.34 -0.60
CA VAL A 19 -12.29 -0.26 -0.53
C VAL A 19 -11.50 0.24 -1.73
N ALA A 20 -10.43 0.99 -1.49
CA ALA A 20 -9.54 1.45 -2.55
C ALA A 20 -8.32 0.51 -2.64
N VAL A 21 -7.86 0.23 -3.85
CA VAL A 21 -6.63 -0.54 -4.07
C VAL A 21 -5.59 0.37 -4.69
N VAL A 22 -4.39 0.41 -4.11
CA VAL A 22 -3.24 1.14 -4.65
C VAL A 22 -2.21 0.14 -5.15
N ILE A 23 -1.81 0.27 -6.41
CA ILE A 23 -0.82 -0.60 -7.02
C ILE A 23 0.43 0.22 -7.29
N PHE A 24 1.55 -0.23 -6.72
CA PHE A 24 2.87 0.32 -6.97
C PHE A 24 3.59 -0.60 -7.94
N ASP A 25 3.64 -0.17 -9.20
CA ASP A 25 4.38 -0.86 -10.24
C ASP A 25 5.88 -0.58 -10.08
N SER A 26 6.63 -1.66 -9.83
CA SER A 26 8.08 -1.73 -9.73
C SER A 26 8.75 -0.87 -8.64
N LEU A 27 8.75 -1.37 -7.40
CA LEU A 27 9.61 -0.84 -6.32
C LEU A 27 11.10 -0.87 -6.67
N THR A 28 11.50 -1.83 -7.49
CA THR A 28 12.86 -1.93 -8.03
C THR A 28 13.27 -0.65 -8.75
N THR A 29 12.39 -0.10 -9.58
CA THR A 29 12.64 1.15 -10.30
C THR A 29 12.82 2.32 -9.33
N LEU A 30 12.01 2.37 -8.29
CA LEU A 30 12.13 3.40 -7.25
C LEU A 30 13.49 3.33 -6.54
N GLY A 31 13.99 2.12 -6.29
CA GLY A 31 15.31 1.84 -5.72
C GLY A 31 16.49 2.23 -6.63
N VAL A 32 16.32 2.23 -7.95
CA VAL A 32 17.38 2.65 -8.90
C VAL A 32 17.63 4.16 -8.83
N TYR A 33 16.57 4.95 -8.70
CA TYR A 33 16.66 6.42 -8.77
C TYR A 33 16.89 7.10 -7.42
N ASN A 34 16.74 6.38 -6.31
CA ASN A 34 16.76 6.96 -4.97
C ASN A 34 17.68 6.18 -4.05
N ASN A 35 18.03 6.80 -2.91
CA ASN A 35 18.72 6.10 -1.84
C ASN A 35 17.84 4.96 -1.29
N GLU A 36 18.37 3.75 -1.21
CA GLU A 36 17.64 2.55 -0.75
C GLU A 36 16.97 2.74 0.61
N LYS A 37 17.66 3.34 1.59
CA LYS A 37 17.08 3.60 2.92
C LYS A 37 15.90 4.56 2.87
N ALA A 38 15.89 5.50 1.92
CA ALA A 38 14.75 6.40 1.73
C ALA A 38 13.55 5.64 1.16
N VAL A 39 13.80 4.70 0.24
CA VAL A 39 12.78 3.82 -0.34
C VAL A 39 12.21 2.86 0.70
N GLU A 40 13.06 2.21 1.50
CA GLU A 40 12.65 1.37 2.63
C GLU A 40 11.77 2.15 3.61
N LYS A 41 12.20 3.35 4.02
CA LYS A 41 11.41 4.20 4.92
C LYS A 41 10.08 4.61 4.30
N PHE A 42 10.06 4.88 2.99
CA PHE A 42 8.83 5.19 2.26
C PHE A 42 7.86 4.01 2.28
N ILE A 43 8.32 2.81 1.90
CA ILE A 43 7.51 1.58 1.88
C ILE A 43 7.00 1.27 3.29
N HIS A 44 7.85 1.33 4.31
CA HIS A 44 7.46 1.13 5.70
C HIS A 44 6.40 2.13 6.14
N THR A 45 6.58 3.43 5.85
CA THR A 45 5.61 4.45 6.25
C THR A 45 4.27 4.25 5.52
N LEU A 46 4.33 3.88 4.25
CA LEU A 46 3.15 3.65 3.44
C LEU A 46 2.37 2.43 3.90
N SER A 47 3.05 1.30 4.14
CA SER A 47 2.41 0.06 4.63
C SER A 47 1.77 0.26 6.00
N GLN A 48 2.38 1.05 6.88
CA GLN A 48 1.77 1.39 8.17
C GLN A 48 0.52 2.26 8.02
N LYS A 49 0.50 3.18 7.05
CA LYS A 49 -0.69 4.00 6.77
C LYS A 49 -1.82 3.18 6.18
N THR A 50 -1.53 2.28 5.25
CA THR A 50 -2.55 1.45 4.59
C THR A 50 -3.21 0.50 5.58
N LYS A 51 -2.46 -0.08 6.53
CA LYS A 51 -2.99 -0.93 7.62
C LYS A 51 -4.07 -0.28 8.49
N THR A 52 -4.08 1.05 8.61
CA THR A 52 -5.07 1.79 9.42
C THR A 52 -6.20 2.40 8.58
N SER A 53 -6.23 2.10 7.27
CA SER A 53 -7.17 2.66 6.31
C SER A 53 -7.91 1.54 5.56
N PRO A 54 -9.08 1.81 4.95
CA PRO A 54 -9.77 0.83 4.11
C PRO A 54 -9.11 0.69 2.73
N ILE A 55 -7.79 0.78 2.66
CA ILE A 55 -6.99 0.77 1.44
C ILE A 55 -6.11 -0.49 1.46
N SER A 56 -6.18 -1.28 0.39
CA SER A 56 -5.22 -2.36 0.16
C SER A 56 -4.11 -1.88 -0.77
N ASP A 57 -2.87 -2.23 -0.47
CA ASP A 57 -1.72 -1.95 -1.33
C ASP A 57 -1.15 -3.23 -1.94
N VAL A 58 -0.67 -3.11 -3.17
CA VAL A 58 0.05 -4.16 -3.89
C VAL A 58 1.34 -3.56 -4.41
N PHE A 59 2.46 -4.20 -4.06
CA PHE A 59 3.78 -3.80 -4.49
C PHE A 59 4.36 -4.86 -5.42
N LEU A 60 4.86 -4.41 -6.57
CA LEU A 60 5.57 -5.28 -7.50
C LEU A 60 7.07 -5.10 -7.31
N ILE A 61 7.78 -6.21 -7.07
CA ILE A 61 9.23 -6.25 -6.93
C ILE A 61 9.77 -7.19 -7.98
N MET A 62 10.74 -6.73 -8.77
CA MET A 62 11.39 -7.57 -9.76
C MET A 62 12.36 -8.54 -9.08
N LYS A 63 12.38 -9.80 -9.52
CA LYS A 63 13.25 -10.86 -8.99
C LYS A 63 14.75 -10.55 -9.05
N HIS A 64 15.17 -9.68 -9.98
CA HIS A 64 16.56 -9.25 -10.14
C HIS A 64 16.94 -8.05 -9.26
N SER A 65 16.08 -7.63 -8.32
CA SER A 65 16.45 -6.63 -7.31
C SER A 65 17.52 -7.18 -6.37
N LYS A 66 18.25 -6.29 -5.68
CA LYS A 66 19.22 -6.71 -4.67
C LYS A 66 18.53 -7.53 -3.58
N GLU A 67 19.08 -8.69 -3.25
CA GLU A 67 18.53 -9.62 -2.26
C GLU A 67 18.32 -8.95 -0.90
N GLU A 68 19.33 -8.22 -0.41
CA GLU A 68 19.26 -7.48 0.86
C GLU A 68 18.09 -6.48 0.90
N PHE A 69 17.81 -5.82 -0.22
CA PHE A 69 16.68 -4.89 -0.33
C PHE A 69 15.36 -5.65 -0.25
N ILE A 70 15.23 -6.76 -1.00
CA ILE A 70 14.04 -7.62 -0.97
C ILE A 70 13.79 -8.10 0.46
N GLU A 71 14.79 -8.71 1.11
CA GLU A 71 14.70 -9.23 2.48
C GLU A 71 14.28 -8.17 3.49
N THR A 72 14.68 -6.91 3.28
CA THR A 72 14.29 -5.80 4.15
C THR A 72 12.84 -5.40 3.90
N VAL A 73 12.44 -5.16 2.65
CA VAL A 73 11.11 -4.62 2.35
C VAL A 73 10.00 -5.65 2.53
N VAL A 74 10.27 -6.94 2.33
CA VAL A 74 9.26 -8.00 2.48
C VAL A 74 8.73 -8.12 3.91
N GLN A 75 9.54 -7.72 4.90
CA GLN A 75 9.12 -7.69 6.31
C GLN A 75 7.99 -6.69 6.58
N PHE A 76 7.76 -5.73 5.68
CA PHE A 76 6.72 -4.73 5.81
C PHE A 76 5.37 -5.17 5.24
N PHE A 77 5.33 -6.25 4.46
CA PHE A 77 4.12 -6.74 3.79
C PHE A 77 3.44 -7.85 4.60
N ASP A 78 2.11 -7.88 4.57
CA ASP A 78 1.33 -8.90 5.27
C ASP A 78 1.28 -10.23 4.49
N LYS A 79 1.48 -10.17 3.16
CA LYS A 79 1.49 -11.33 2.27
C LYS A 79 2.48 -11.14 1.13
N ILE A 80 3.17 -12.21 0.79
CA ILE A 80 4.11 -12.28 -0.34
C ILE A 80 3.57 -13.31 -1.33
N ILE A 81 3.61 -12.97 -2.62
CA ILE A 81 3.23 -13.87 -3.72
C ILE A 81 4.41 -13.91 -4.68
N GLU A 82 4.99 -15.08 -4.87
CA GLU A 82 6.04 -15.32 -5.85
C GLU A 82 5.40 -15.75 -7.18
N LEU A 83 5.90 -15.18 -8.28
CA LEU A 83 5.46 -15.43 -9.65
C LEU A 83 6.56 -16.12 -10.47
#